data_AF-A0A5N5JRP6-F1
#
_entry.id   AF-A0A5N5JRP6-F1
#
_cell.length_a   1.000
_cell.length_b   1.000
_cell.length_c   1.000
_cell.angle_alpha   90.00
_cell.angle_beta   90.00
_cell.angle_gamma   90.00
#
_symmetry.space_group_name_H-M   'P 1'
#
loop_
_entity.id
_entity.type
_entity.pdbx_description
1 polymer ?
#
loop_
_entity_poly.entity_id
_entity_poly.type
_entity_poly.pdbx_seq_one_letter_code
_entity_poly.pdbx_strand_id
1 'polypeptide(L)'
;MPINVKLHLHTLPPPSNIRIVSTSNGYVFQGLKTLKLLHRLHNFLKGNGPPASEIAILKSRESASDARLAAAHEQMRSAEEDAAEWKRKYDIAVRETKAALEKAAASSFEKDFQEMQEMLQQLKLEKEKTEVLLKEKDEMLKAKDDEIEMKGKEHEKMKSEFQKLEIERLAQIERAKRHVESLYSDWDLLPPKTIKDPEVKKPEGWDDKEYIPDPEDKKPEDWDDEEDGEWTAPTISNPEYKCPWKPKKIKNPNYQSKWKAPIMDLDYD
;
A
#
# COMPACT_ATOMS: atom_id res chain seq x y z
N MET A 1 -47.34 -13.22 -19.88
CA MET A 1 -48.64 -13.04 -20.55
C MET A 1 -48.38 -12.70 -22.02
N PRO A 2 -48.68 -13.56 -22.99
CA PRO A 2 -48.52 -13.22 -24.40
C PRO A 2 -49.78 -12.48 -24.88
N ILE A 3 -49.63 -11.21 -25.26
CA ILE A 3 -50.70 -10.42 -25.89
C ILE A 3 -50.68 -10.70 -27.38
N ASN A 4 -51.78 -11.30 -27.82
CA ASN A 4 -52.08 -11.70 -29.17
C ASN A 4 -52.57 -10.46 -29.94
N VAL A 5 -51.83 -9.97 -30.95
CA VAL A 5 -52.28 -8.87 -31.80
C VAL A 5 -52.66 -9.42 -33.17
N LYS A 6 -53.97 -9.34 -33.41
CA LYS A 6 -54.76 -9.90 -34.50
C LYS A 6 -54.56 -9.09 -35.78
N LEU A 7 -53.83 -9.63 -36.76
CA LEU A 7 -53.73 -9.07 -38.11
C LEU A 7 -55.11 -9.08 -38.78
N HIS A 8 -55.66 -7.90 -39.04
CA HIS A 8 -56.88 -7.74 -39.85
C HIS A 8 -56.51 -7.86 -41.33
N LEU A 9 -56.65 -9.07 -41.90
CA LEU A 9 -56.76 -9.24 -43.34
C LEU A 9 -58.09 -8.62 -43.80
N HIS A 10 -58.03 -7.51 -44.55
CA HIS A 10 -59.19 -7.03 -45.31
C HIS A 10 -59.35 -7.93 -46.55
N THR A 11 -60.44 -8.68 -46.53
CA THR A 11 -60.93 -9.59 -47.56
C THR A 11 -61.34 -8.84 -48.83
N LEU A 12 -60.74 -9.22 -49.96
CA LEU A 12 -61.22 -8.91 -51.31
C LEU A 12 -62.58 -9.62 -51.56
N PRO A 13 -63.56 -9.00 -52.22
CA PRO A 13 -64.82 -9.67 -52.56
C PRO A 13 -64.63 -10.65 -53.74
N PRO A 14 -65.34 -11.80 -53.77
CA PRO A 14 -65.24 -12.79 -54.83
C PRO A 14 -66.02 -12.38 -56.10
N PRO A 15 -65.64 -12.89 -57.30
CA PRO A 15 -66.35 -12.58 -58.53
C PRO A 15 -67.72 -13.27 -58.59
N SER A 16 -68.75 -12.45 -58.85
CA SER A 16 -70.15 -12.86 -58.98
C SER A 16 -70.37 -13.82 -60.15
N ASN A 17 -70.90 -15.00 -59.83
CA ASN A 17 -71.42 -15.99 -60.77
C ASN A 17 -72.38 -15.38 -61.80
N ILE A 18 -72.01 -15.37 -63.09
CA ILE A 18 -72.96 -15.18 -64.18
C ILE A 18 -73.41 -16.59 -64.63
N ARG A 19 -74.60 -17.00 -64.14
CA ARG A 19 -75.32 -18.16 -64.68
C ARG A 19 -75.75 -17.84 -66.11
N ILE A 20 -75.20 -18.57 -67.07
CA ILE A 20 -75.70 -18.58 -68.45
C ILE A 20 -77.00 -19.39 -68.44
N VAL A 21 -78.15 -18.71 -68.48
CA VAL A 21 -79.44 -19.33 -68.73
C VAL A 21 -79.54 -19.62 -70.23
N SER A 22 -79.21 -20.85 -70.61
CA SER A 22 -79.51 -21.40 -71.94
C SER A 22 -81.02 -21.58 -72.07
N THR A 23 -81.71 -20.57 -72.62
CA THR A 23 -83.10 -20.73 -73.05
C THR A 23 -83.14 -21.27 -74.47
N SER A 24 -83.70 -22.47 -74.59
CA SER A 24 -84.07 -23.15 -75.81
C SER A 24 -85.09 -22.32 -76.59
N ASN A 25 -84.63 -21.42 -77.46
CA ASN A 25 -85.48 -20.78 -78.47
C ASN A 25 -84.68 -20.40 -79.72
N GLY A 26 -83.63 -21.17 -80.01
CA GLY A 26 -82.74 -20.92 -81.14
C GLY A 26 -83.41 -21.06 -82.50
N TYR A 27 -84.39 -21.95 -82.66
CA TYR A 27 -84.92 -22.27 -83.99
C TYR A 27 -85.95 -21.25 -84.53
N VAL A 28 -86.83 -20.71 -83.67
CA VAL A 28 -87.84 -19.72 -84.11
C VAL A 28 -87.21 -18.32 -84.27
N PHE A 29 -86.22 -17.98 -83.44
CA PHE A 29 -85.54 -16.70 -83.50
C PHE A 29 -84.52 -16.62 -84.64
N GLN A 30 -83.88 -17.74 -85.01
CA GLN A 30 -83.07 -17.81 -86.23
C GLN A 30 -83.96 -17.63 -87.47
N GLY A 31 -85.16 -18.22 -87.52
CA GLY A 31 -86.13 -18.01 -88.61
C GLY A 31 -86.58 -16.55 -88.78
N LEU A 32 -86.87 -15.82 -87.69
CA LEU A 32 -87.24 -14.40 -87.75
C LEU A 32 -86.05 -13.48 -88.05
N LYS A 33 -84.85 -13.83 -87.59
CA LYS A 33 -83.61 -13.13 -87.93
C LYS A 33 -83.26 -13.33 -89.41
N THR A 34 -83.38 -14.55 -89.93
CA THR A 34 -83.14 -14.84 -91.35
C THR A 34 -84.19 -14.20 -92.24
N LEU A 35 -85.48 -14.18 -91.85
CA LEU A 35 -86.52 -13.46 -92.59
C LEU A 35 -86.31 -11.93 -92.56
N LYS A 36 -85.94 -11.33 -91.43
CA LYS A 36 -85.62 -9.88 -91.38
C LYS A 36 -84.35 -9.55 -92.17
N LEU A 37 -83.35 -10.44 -92.18
CA LEU A 37 -82.12 -10.29 -92.94
C LEU A 37 -82.39 -10.45 -94.45
N LEU A 38 -83.22 -11.42 -94.86
CA LEU A 38 -83.70 -11.61 -96.23
C LEU A 38 -84.52 -10.42 -96.71
N HIS A 39 -85.37 -9.83 -95.86
CA HIS A 39 -86.14 -8.64 -96.20
C HIS A 39 -85.24 -7.39 -96.34
N ARG A 40 -84.21 -7.26 -95.48
CA ARG A 40 -83.17 -6.21 -95.61
C ARG A 40 -82.30 -6.40 -96.85
N LEU A 41 -81.90 -7.63 -97.18
CA LEU A 41 -81.14 -7.98 -98.40
C LEU A 41 -81.97 -7.73 -99.67
N HIS A 42 -83.27 -8.06 -99.65
CA HIS A 42 -84.17 -7.78 -100.78
C HIS A 42 -84.36 -6.27 -101.02
N ASN A 43 -84.45 -5.46 -99.96
CA ASN A 43 -84.51 -3.99 -100.08
C ASN A 43 -83.16 -3.38 -100.51
N PHE A 44 -82.03 -3.94 -100.05
CA PHE A 44 -80.68 -3.53 -100.46
C PHE A 44 -80.39 -3.83 -101.95
N LEU A 45 -80.81 -4.99 -102.47
CA LEU A 45 -80.70 -5.35 -103.89
C LEU A 45 -81.59 -4.49 -104.82
N LYS A 46 -82.67 -3.90 -104.29
CA LYS A 46 -83.51 -2.92 -105.00
C LYS A 46 -82.99 -1.48 -104.92
N GLY A 47 -81.78 -1.25 -104.39
CA GLY A 47 -81.19 0.09 -104.26
C GLY A 47 -81.79 0.95 -103.14
N ASN A 48 -82.72 0.42 -102.35
CA ASN A 48 -83.23 1.08 -101.15
C ASN A 48 -82.31 0.74 -99.97
N GLY A 49 -81.20 1.46 -99.86
CA GLY A 49 -80.35 1.47 -98.66
C GLY A 49 -81.17 1.83 -97.41
N PRO A 50 -80.66 1.55 -96.19
CA PRO A 50 -81.38 1.90 -94.97
C PRO A 50 -81.73 3.39 -94.98
N PRO A 51 -82.95 3.78 -94.58
CA PRO A 51 -83.38 5.16 -94.62
C PRO A 51 -82.38 6.01 -93.80
N ALA A 52 -82.05 7.20 -94.28
CA ALA A 52 -81.01 8.05 -93.68
C ALA A 52 -81.21 8.27 -92.16
N SER A 53 -82.45 8.17 -91.67
CA SER A 53 -82.81 8.21 -90.25
C SER A 53 -82.28 7.01 -89.44
N GLU A 54 -82.29 5.79 -89.97
CA GLU A 54 -81.77 4.58 -89.27
C GLU A 54 -80.24 4.59 -89.22
N ILE A 55 -79.58 5.05 -90.30
CA ILE A 55 -78.12 5.27 -90.33
C ILE A 55 -77.72 6.35 -89.30
N ALA A 56 -78.49 7.45 -89.22
CA ALA A 56 -78.21 8.52 -88.26
C ALA A 56 -78.36 8.06 -86.81
N ILE A 57 -79.38 7.25 -86.50
CA ILE A 57 -79.58 6.68 -85.15
C ILE A 57 -78.45 5.71 -84.79
N LEU A 58 -78.03 4.85 -85.72
CA LEU A 58 -76.94 3.91 -85.49
C LEU A 58 -75.60 4.63 -85.28
N LYS A 59 -75.29 5.65 -86.09
CA LYS A 59 -74.11 6.50 -85.91
C LYS A 59 -74.12 7.26 -84.58
N SER A 60 -75.29 7.75 -84.16
CA SER A 60 -75.45 8.41 -82.86
C SER A 60 -75.23 7.42 -81.70
N ARG A 61 -75.74 6.19 -81.82
CA ARG A 61 -75.55 5.14 -80.82
C ARG A 61 -74.09 4.64 -80.77
N GLU A 62 -73.43 4.51 -81.92
CA GLU A 62 -72.01 4.18 -82.05
C GLU A 62 -71.15 5.28 -81.41
N SER A 63 -71.41 6.55 -81.71
CA SER A 63 -70.76 7.69 -81.06
C SER A 63 -70.99 7.70 -79.54
N ALA A 64 -72.19 7.33 -79.07
CA ALA A 64 -72.47 7.23 -77.64
C ALA A 64 -71.76 6.03 -76.97
N SER A 65 -71.58 4.90 -77.66
CA SER A 65 -70.77 3.79 -77.14
C SER A 65 -69.28 4.11 -77.13
N ASP A 66 -68.79 4.80 -78.15
CA ASP A 66 -67.39 5.23 -78.24
C ASP A 66 -67.07 6.25 -77.15
N ALA A 67 -67.96 7.20 -76.88
CA ALA A 67 -67.82 8.14 -75.78
C ALA A 67 -67.80 7.43 -74.40
N ARG A 68 -68.58 6.37 -74.22
CA ARG A 68 -68.57 5.56 -72.99
C ARG A 68 -67.29 4.75 -72.85
N LEU A 69 -66.78 4.17 -73.94
CA LEU A 69 -65.50 3.46 -73.94
C LEU A 69 -64.34 4.42 -73.66
N ALA A 70 -64.36 5.61 -74.24
CA ALA A 70 -63.37 6.65 -73.96
C ALA A 70 -63.39 7.08 -72.48
N ALA A 71 -64.57 7.35 -71.92
CA ALA A 71 -64.73 7.66 -70.51
C ALA A 71 -64.26 6.51 -69.60
N ALA A 72 -64.59 5.26 -69.93
CA ALA A 72 -64.13 4.10 -69.17
C ALA A 72 -62.60 3.91 -69.24
N HIS A 73 -61.99 4.10 -70.40
CA HIS A 73 -60.53 4.07 -70.57
C HIS A 73 -59.83 5.23 -69.85
N GLU A 74 -60.44 6.40 -69.78
CA GLU A 74 -59.90 7.54 -69.03
C GLU A 74 -59.99 7.32 -67.52
N GLN A 75 -61.11 6.78 -67.03
CA GLN A 75 -61.23 6.36 -65.62
C GLN A 75 -60.21 5.26 -65.26
N MET A 76 -59.99 4.30 -66.16
CA MET A 76 -58.98 3.25 -65.97
C MET A 76 -57.56 3.83 -65.93
N ARG A 77 -57.21 4.73 -66.87
CA ARG A 77 -55.90 5.40 -66.87
C ARG A 77 -55.71 6.27 -65.63
N SER A 78 -56.72 7.03 -65.21
CA SER A 78 -56.67 7.82 -63.98
C SER A 78 -56.44 6.94 -62.75
N ALA A 79 -57.11 5.79 -62.66
CA ALA A 79 -56.90 4.85 -61.55
C ALA A 79 -55.51 4.20 -61.57
N GLU A 80 -54.95 3.92 -62.75
CA GLU A 80 -53.57 3.43 -62.90
C GLU A 80 -52.54 4.50 -62.53
N GLU A 81 -52.77 5.76 -62.91
CA GLU A 81 -51.94 6.91 -62.55
C GLU A 81 -51.95 7.14 -61.04
N ASP A 82 -53.13 7.15 -60.41
CA ASP A 82 -53.26 7.26 -58.95
C ASP A 82 -52.53 6.10 -58.25
N ALA A 83 -52.71 4.86 -58.71
CA ALA A 83 -52.01 3.70 -58.16
C ALA A 83 -50.48 3.82 -58.32
N ALA A 84 -50.01 4.33 -59.45
CA ALA A 84 -48.60 4.58 -59.69
C ALA A 84 -48.05 5.70 -58.78
N GLU A 85 -48.83 6.75 -58.51
CA GLU A 85 -48.48 7.80 -57.56
C GLU A 85 -48.39 7.28 -56.13
N TRP A 86 -49.37 6.47 -55.69
CA TRP A 86 -49.34 5.84 -54.38
C TRP A 86 -48.14 4.92 -54.21
N LYS A 87 -47.79 4.15 -55.26
CA LYS A 87 -46.58 3.32 -55.27
C LYS A 87 -45.31 4.17 -55.15
N ARG A 88 -45.20 5.26 -55.92
CA ARG A 88 -44.05 6.19 -55.81
C ARG A 88 -43.93 6.79 -54.42
N LYS A 89 -45.04 7.23 -53.82
CA LYS A 89 -45.07 7.79 -52.45
C LYS A 89 -44.64 6.74 -51.43
N TYR A 90 -45.13 5.51 -51.56
CA TYR A 90 -44.72 4.39 -50.71
C TYR A 90 -43.23 4.08 -50.86
N ASP A 91 -42.71 3.98 -52.08
CA ASP A 91 -41.31 3.71 -52.35
C ASP A 91 -40.38 4.82 -51.82
N ILE A 92 -40.82 6.07 -51.84
CA ILE A 92 -40.10 7.20 -51.22
C ILE A 92 -40.08 7.05 -49.70
N ALA A 93 -41.24 6.83 -49.07
CA ALA A 93 -41.33 6.66 -47.62
C ALA A 93 -40.48 5.48 -47.13
N VAL A 94 -40.46 4.36 -47.86
CA VAL A 94 -39.61 3.21 -47.54
C VAL A 94 -38.13 3.56 -47.68
N ARG A 95 -37.73 4.30 -48.71
CA ARG A 95 -36.34 4.75 -48.86
C ARG A 95 -35.92 5.71 -47.75
N GLU A 96 -36.77 6.65 -47.38
CA GLU A 96 -36.50 7.61 -46.31
C GLU A 96 -36.37 6.93 -44.95
N THR A 97 -37.30 6.03 -44.61
CA THR A 97 -37.23 5.25 -43.36
C THR A 97 -36.00 4.35 -43.32
N LYS A 98 -35.65 3.70 -44.43
CA LYS A 98 -34.41 2.91 -44.54
C LYS A 98 -33.16 3.78 -44.37
N ALA A 99 -33.10 4.93 -45.04
CA ALA A 99 -31.98 5.86 -44.92
C ALA A 99 -31.86 6.44 -43.51
N ALA A 100 -32.98 6.75 -42.85
CA ALA A 100 -32.99 7.20 -41.47
C ALA A 100 -32.48 6.11 -40.51
N LEU A 101 -32.86 4.85 -40.72
CA LEU A 101 -32.39 3.72 -39.92
C LEU A 101 -30.89 3.47 -40.13
N GLU A 102 -30.42 3.46 -41.38
CA GLU A 102 -28.99 3.30 -41.69
C GLU A 102 -28.16 4.45 -41.13
N LYS A 103 -28.66 5.69 -41.23
CA LYS A 103 -28.01 6.85 -40.61
C LYS A 103 -27.99 6.77 -39.09
N ALA A 104 -29.07 6.29 -38.47
CA ALA A 104 -29.10 6.04 -37.03
C ALA A 104 -28.10 4.95 -36.63
N ALA A 105 -28.01 3.85 -37.39
CA ALA A 105 -27.06 2.77 -37.16
C ALA A 105 -25.60 3.23 -37.35
N ALA A 106 -25.30 3.98 -38.42
CA ALA A 106 -23.97 4.54 -38.66
C ALA A 106 -23.58 5.57 -37.59
N SER A 107 -24.52 6.42 -37.18
CA SER A 107 -24.31 7.36 -36.07
C SER A 107 -24.11 6.66 -34.73
N SER A 108 -24.71 5.50 -34.51
CA SER A 108 -24.48 4.69 -33.30
C SER A 108 -23.08 4.09 -33.33
N PHE A 109 -22.68 3.47 -34.44
CA PHE A 109 -21.36 2.86 -34.58
C PHE A 109 -20.23 3.89 -34.44
N GLU A 110 -20.39 5.07 -35.04
CA GLU A 110 -19.40 6.15 -34.91
C GLU A 110 -19.25 6.62 -33.46
N LYS A 111 -20.36 6.70 -32.70
CA LYS A 111 -20.32 7.00 -31.26
C LYS A 111 -19.61 5.89 -30.49
N ASP A 112 -19.96 4.63 -30.73
CA ASP A 112 -19.34 3.48 -30.06
C ASP A 112 -17.82 3.42 -30.33
N PHE A 113 -17.40 3.75 -31.55
CA PHE A 113 -15.99 3.84 -31.93
C PHE A 113 -15.29 5.00 -31.21
N GLN A 114 -15.91 6.17 -31.18
CA GLN A 114 -15.39 7.34 -30.47
C GLN A 114 -15.26 7.08 -28.96
N GLU A 115 -16.29 6.49 -28.33
CA GLU A 115 -16.29 6.11 -26.92
C GLU A 115 -15.20 5.08 -26.62
N MET A 116 -14.97 4.10 -27.51
CA MET A 116 -13.87 3.14 -27.36
C MET A 116 -12.49 3.81 -27.44
N GLN A 117 -12.32 4.77 -28.35
CA GLN A 117 -11.08 5.53 -28.45
C GLN A 117 -10.82 6.38 -27.20
N GLU A 118 -11.86 7.03 -26.68
CA GLU A 118 -11.79 7.82 -25.43
C GLU A 118 -11.48 6.92 -24.23
N MET A 119 -12.13 5.75 -24.13
CA MET A 119 -11.81 4.75 -23.10
C MET A 119 -10.35 4.33 -23.18
N LEU A 120 -9.82 4.08 -24.38
CA LEU A 120 -8.42 3.70 -24.56
C LEU A 120 -7.46 4.83 -24.13
N GLN A 121 -7.78 6.07 -24.43
CA GLN A 121 -7.01 7.23 -23.98
C GLN A 121 -7.06 7.36 -22.45
N GLN A 122 -8.23 7.16 -21.85
CA GLN A 122 -8.40 7.18 -20.39
C GLN A 122 -7.59 6.07 -19.72
N LEU A 123 -7.64 4.84 -20.24
CA LEU A 123 -6.84 3.71 -19.74
C LEU A 123 -5.33 3.97 -19.86
N LYS A 124 -4.88 4.59 -20.96
CA LYS A 124 -3.46 4.97 -21.11
C LYS A 124 -3.05 5.99 -20.06
N LEU A 125 -3.86 7.04 -19.87
CA LEU A 125 -3.60 8.08 -18.88
C LEU A 125 -3.63 7.53 -17.45
N GLU A 126 -4.59 6.65 -17.15
CA GLU A 126 -4.69 5.99 -15.85
C GLU A 126 -3.47 5.10 -15.60
N LYS A 127 -3.06 4.29 -16.59
CA LYS A 127 -1.85 3.48 -16.52
C LYS A 127 -0.62 4.37 -16.25
N GLU A 128 -0.44 5.45 -17.00
CA GLU A 128 0.68 6.38 -16.80
C GLU A 128 0.65 7.01 -15.41
N LYS A 129 -0.52 7.44 -14.91
CA LYS A 129 -0.67 7.95 -13.54
C LYS A 129 -0.26 6.90 -12.50
N THR A 130 -0.69 5.65 -12.67
CA THR A 130 -0.30 4.57 -11.73
C THR A 130 1.18 4.24 -11.81
N GLU A 131 1.78 4.32 -13.00
CA GLU A 131 3.22 4.10 -13.21
C GLU A 131 4.06 5.21 -12.58
N VAL A 132 3.64 6.47 -12.72
CA VAL A 132 4.28 7.62 -12.05
C VAL A 132 4.17 7.48 -10.53
N LEU A 133 2.99 7.15 -10.00
CA LEU A 133 2.81 6.93 -8.56
C LEU A 133 3.67 5.77 -8.05
N LEU A 134 3.80 4.69 -8.82
CA LEU A 134 4.65 3.55 -8.46
C LEU A 134 6.11 3.99 -8.40
N LYS A 135 6.59 4.72 -9.40
CA LYS A 135 7.95 5.24 -9.44
C LYS A 135 8.24 6.18 -8.27
N GLU A 136 7.31 7.08 -7.92
CA GLU A 136 7.44 7.96 -6.77
C GLU A 136 7.50 7.17 -5.44
N LYS A 137 6.69 6.10 -5.32
CA LYS A 137 6.73 5.21 -4.16
C LYS A 137 8.07 4.48 -4.04
N ASP A 138 8.62 4.00 -5.15
CA ASP A 138 9.93 3.35 -5.19
C ASP A 138 11.07 4.32 -4.83
N GLU A 139 11.01 5.57 -5.30
CA GLU A 139 11.94 6.63 -4.93
C GLU A 139 11.85 6.98 -3.42
N MET A 140 10.63 7.06 -2.87
CA MET A 140 10.43 7.24 -1.42
C MET A 140 10.96 6.07 -0.59
N LEU A 141 10.76 4.83 -1.05
CA LEU A 141 11.28 3.65 -0.37
C LEU A 141 12.80 3.69 -0.34
N LYS A 142 13.44 3.99 -1.48
CA LYS A 142 14.89 4.14 -1.54
C LYS A 142 15.40 5.22 -0.59
N ALA A 143 14.75 6.38 -0.53
CA ALA A 143 15.13 7.44 0.41
C ALA A 143 14.94 7.02 1.88
N LYS A 144 13.92 6.21 2.18
CA LYS A 144 13.69 5.66 3.52
C LYS A 144 14.73 4.60 3.89
N ASP A 145 15.15 3.77 2.95
CA ASP A 145 16.21 2.80 3.16
C ASP A 145 17.54 3.50 3.44
N ASP A 146 17.89 4.55 2.68
CA ASP A 146 19.07 5.39 2.94
C ASP A 146 19.00 6.06 4.33
N GLU A 147 17.82 6.56 4.73
CA GLU A 147 17.59 7.15 6.07
C GLU A 147 17.80 6.10 7.19
N ILE A 148 17.31 4.88 7.00
CA ILE A 148 17.49 3.77 7.94
C ILE A 148 18.97 3.38 8.04
N GLU A 149 19.69 3.31 6.92
CA GLU A 149 21.12 3.00 6.92
C GLU A 149 21.92 4.04 7.71
N MET A 150 21.64 5.33 7.49
CA MET A 150 22.29 6.42 8.22
C MET A 150 21.98 6.38 9.72
N LYS A 151 20.71 6.18 10.10
CA LYS A 151 20.32 6.02 11.52
C LYS A 151 20.94 4.78 12.15
N GLY A 152 21.10 3.69 11.38
CA GLY A 152 21.81 2.49 11.82
C GLY A 152 23.27 2.78 12.17
N LYS A 153 23.97 3.50 11.29
CA LYS A 153 25.37 3.95 11.52
C LYS A 153 25.47 4.88 12.73
N GLU A 154 24.55 5.83 12.87
CA GLU A 154 24.51 6.74 14.03
C GLU A 154 24.27 5.98 15.34
N HIS A 155 23.32 5.04 15.35
CA HIS A 155 23.04 4.22 16.51
C HIS A 155 24.23 3.34 16.88
N GLU A 156 24.93 2.75 15.91
CA GLU A 156 26.15 1.99 16.15
C GLU A 156 27.27 2.87 16.73
N LYS A 157 27.47 4.07 16.18
CA LYS A 157 28.42 5.05 16.71
C LYS A 157 28.09 5.41 18.17
N MET A 158 26.83 5.73 18.46
CA MET A 158 26.37 6.02 19.82
C MET A 158 26.58 4.84 20.76
N LYS A 159 26.34 3.61 20.29
CA LYS A 159 26.58 2.38 21.06
C LYS A 159 28.07 2.20 21.37
N SER A 160 28.96 2.44 20.42
CA SER A 160 30.41 2.41 20.63
C SER A 160 30.88 3.49 21.60
N GLU A 161 30.36 4.71 21.48
CA GLU A 161 30.64 5.81 22.41
C GLU A 161 30.17 5.48 23.83
N PHE A 162 28.98 4.89 23.97
CA PHE A 162 28.47 4.43 25.27
C PHE A 162 29.36 3.34 25.88
N GLN A 163 29.76 2.33 25.10
CA GLN A 163 30.70 1.30 25.58
C GLN A 163 32.05 1.89 26.00
N LYS A 164 32.57 2.86 25.23
CA LYS A 164 33.81 3.55 25.56
C LYS A 164 33.69 4.32 26.88
N LEU A 165 32.57 5.03 27.09
CA LEU A 165 32.30 5.74 28.34
C LEU A 165 32.16 4.79 29.53
N GLU A 166 31.55 3.62 29.35
CA GLU A 166 31.43 2.62 30.41
C GLU A 166 32.80 2.06 30.81
N ILE A 167 33.67 1.75 29.83
CA ILE A 167 35.05 1.32 30.09
C ILE A 167 35.84 2.42 30.82
N GLU A 168 35.73 3.67 30.38
CA GLU A 168 36.40 4.82 31.02
C GLU A 168 35.90 5.01 32.47
N ARG A 169 34.59 4.91 32.69
CA ARG A 169 33.99 4.99 34.02
C ARG A 169 34.54 3.90 34.95
N LEU A 170 34.63 2.66 34.47
CA LEU A 170 35.21 1.56 35.25
C LEU A 170 36.69 1.79 35.55
N ALA A 171 37.47 2.29 34.58
CA ALA A 171 38.87 2.63 34.77
C ALA A 171 39.07 3.74 35.82
N GLN A 172 38.20 4.75 35.83
CA GLN A 172 38.21 5.81 36.86
C GLN A 172 37.90 5.25 38.25
N ILE A 173 36.92 4.35 38.36
CA ILE A 173 36.59 3.68 39.62
C ILE A 173 37.79 2.87 40.11
N GLU A 174 38.45 2.10 39.23
CA GLU A 174 39.61 1.31 39.60
C GLU A 174 40.81 2.17 40.02
N ARG A 175 41.05 3.29 39.31
CA ARG A 175 42.08 4.28 39.70
C ARG A 175 41.77 4.87 41.08
N ALA A 176 40.52 5.24 41.33
CA ALA A 176 40.10 5.76 42.63
C ALA A 176 40.26 4.72 43.74
N LYS A 177 39.87 3.46 43.50
CA LYS A 177 40.07 2.35 44.45
C LYS A 177 41.55 2.15 44.78
N ARG A 178 42.43 2.11 43.78
CA ARG A 178 43.88 2.01 44.00
C ARG A 178 44.44 3.19 44.78
N HIS A 179 43.97 4.41 44.49
CA HIS A 179 44.38 5.59 45.24
C HIS A 179 43.95 5.49 46.71
N VAL A 180 42.70 5.08 46.95
CA VAL A 180 42.17 4.87 48.30
C VAL A 180 42.95 3.76 49.04
N GLU A 181 43.26 2.65 48.37
CA GLU A 181 44.05 1.56 48.94
C GLU A 181 45.47 2.01 49.31
N SER A 182 46.12 2.81 48.46
CA SER A 182 47.41 3.45 48.75
C SER A 182 47.32 4.44 49.92
N LEU A 183 46.22 5.18 50.05
CA LEU A 183 46.01 6.02 51.22
C LEU A 183 45.86 5.16 52.47
N TYR A 184 45.15 4.03 52.44
CA TYR A 184 45.02 3.18 53.62
C TYR A 184 46.33 2.47 54.03
N SER A 185 47.24 2.20 53.10
CA SER A 185 48.54 1.58 53.43
C SER A 185 49.49 2.52 54.17
N ASP A 186 49.44 3.82 53.88
CA ASP A 186 50.36 4.81 54.46
C ASP A 186 49.92 5.30 55.85
N TRP A 187 48.73 4.92 56.28
CA TRP A 187 48.16 5.31 57.57
C TRP A 187 48.36 4.19 58.61
N ASP A 188 49.62 4.02 59.06
CA ASP A 188 49.98 3.23 60.25
C ASP A 188 49.60 4.01 61.54
N LEU A 189 48.30 4.26 61.66
CA LEU A 189 47.64 5.26 62.53
C LEU A 189 47.67 4.99 64.02
N LEU A 190 48.05 3.80 64.46
CA LEU A 190 47.92 3.46 65.86
C LEU A 190 49.24 3.69 66.59
N PRO A 191 49.22 4.46 67.70
CA PRO A 191 50.38 4.50 68.56
C PRO A 191 50.66 3.07 69.05
N PRO A 192 51.91 2.70 69.36
CA PRO A 192 52.24 1.32 69.70
C PRO A 192 51.38 0.84 70.89
N LYS A 193 50.89 -0.40 70.82
CA LYS A 193 50.01 -1.02 71.82
C LYS A 193 50.60 -1.03 73.24
N THR A 194 51.94 -0.97 73.34
CA THR A 194 52.69 -0.91 74.60
C THR A 194 53.75 0.16 74.54
N ILE A 195 53.85 0.97 75.59
CA ILE A 195 54.89 1.98 75.79
C ILE A 195 55.78 1.58 76.98
N LYS A 196 57.01 2.09 77.04
CA LYS A 196 57.87 1.92 78.23
C LYS A 196 57.29 2.76 79.36
N ASP A 197 57.25 2.21 80.57
CA ASP A 197 56.76 2.93 81.74
C ASP A 197 57.63 4.17 82.03
N PRO A 198 57.08 5.40 81.95
CA PRO A 198 57.84 6.62 82.20
C PRO A 198 58.09 6.89 83.69
N GLU A 199 57.37 6.24 84.59
CA GLU A 199 57.47 6.48 86.05
C GLU A 199 58.51 5.59 86.73
N VAL A 200 58.86 4.45 86.13
CA VAL A 200 59.90 3.57 86.68
C VAL A 200 61.26 4.02 86.14
N LYS A 201 61.94 4.86 86.91
CA LYS A 201 63.38 5.12 86.74
C LYS A 201 64.16 4.00 87.44
N LYS A 202 65.37 3.71 86.95
CA LYS A 202 66.27 2.73 87.58
C LYS A 202 66.37 3.04 89.10
N PRO A 203 66.19 2.06 89.99
CA PRO A 203 66.27 2.29 91.44
C PRO A 203 67.62 2.91 91.83
N GLU A 204 67.61 3.88 92.75
CA GLU A 204 68.82 4.48 93.31
C GLU A 204 69.54 3.40 94.14
N GLY A 205 70.74 2.99 93.69
CA GLY A 205 71.48 1.83 94.24
C GLY A 205 71.44 0.55 93.40
N TRP A 206 70.90 0.58 92.18
CA TRP A 206 70.96 -0.54 91.24
C TRP A 206 72.26 -0.50 90.43
N ASP A 207 73.17 -1.43 90.67
CA ASP A 207 74.42 -1.54 89.92
C ASP A 207 74.29 -2.56 88.77
N ASP A 208 74.44 -2.05 87.54
CA ASP A 208 74.44 -2.86 86.32
C ASP A 208 75.84 -3.41 86.00
N LYS A 209 76.87 -3.04 86.77
CA LYS A 209 78.24 -3.52 86.56
C LYS A 209 78.42 -4.86 87.25
N GLU A 210 78.60 -5.91 86.45
CA GLU A 210 78.87 -7.27 86.91
C GLU A 210 80.23 -7.38 87.62
N TYR A 211 81.17 -6.50 87.27
CA TYR A 211 82.50 -6.45 87.85
C TYR A 211 82.86 -5.03 88.31
N ILE A 212 83.46 -4.91 89.50
CA ILE A 212 84.00 -3.67 90.07
C ILE A 212 85.49 -3.86 90.37
N PRO A 213 86.32 -2.80 90.32
CA PRO A 213 87.73 -2.90 90.74
C PRO A 213 87.80 -3.29 92.22
N ASP A 214 88.71 -4.20 92.58
CA ASP A 214 88.92 -4.60 93.97
C ASP A 214 89.34 -3.39 94.82
N PRO A 215 88.52 -2.95 95.81
CA PRO A 215 88.88 -1.81 96.65
C PRO A 215 90.00 -2.12 97.66
N GLU A 216 90.28 -3.40 97.91
CA GLU A 216 91.32 -3.84 98.84
C GLU A 216 92.66 -4.10 98.15
N ASP A 217 92.71 -4.14 96.82
CA ASP A 217 93.95 -4.32 96.08
C ASP A 217 94.67 -2.97 95.85
N LYS A 218 95.95 -2.94 96.17
CA LYS A 218 96.80 -1.75 96.04
C LYS A 218 97.97 -2.07 95.13
N LYS A 219 98.30 -1.12 94.27
CA LYS A 219 99.46 -1.18 93.38
C LYS A 219 100.70 -1.67 94.14
N PRO A 220 101.36 -2.75 93.68
CA PRO A 220 102.59 -3.23 94.29
C PRO A 220 103.67 -2.15 94.31
N GLU A 221 104.47 -2.11 95.37
CA GLU A 221 105.51 -1.09 95.57
C GLU A 221 106.64 -1.15 94.52
N ASP A 222 106.79 -2.31 93.85
CA ASP A 222 107.76 -2.57 92.78
C ASP A 222 107.19 -2.35 91.35
N TRP A 223 106.02 -1.72 91.18
CA TRP A 223 105.43 -1.48 89.84
C TRP A 223 105.82 -0.13 89.24
N ASP A 224 106.38 -0.15 88.03
CA ASP A 224 106.78 1.04 87.27
C ASP A 224 105.82 1.33 86.10
N ASP A 225 105.13 2.50 86.14
CA ASP A 225 104.15 2.86 85.10
C ASP A 225 104.82 3.17 83.73
N GLU A 226 106.12 3.48 83.69
CA GLU A 226 106.84 3.78 82.43
C GLU A 226 107.30 2.52 81.69
N GLU A 227 107.66 1.45 82.41
CA GLU A 227 108.12 0.18 81.83
C GLU A 227 106.97 -0.84 81.70
N ASP A 228 106.07 -0.95 82.70
CA ASP A 228 105.00 -1.96 82.75
C ASP A 228 103.60 -1.42 82.36
N GLY A 229 103.46 -0.10 82.24
CA GLY A 229 102.21 0.59 81.89
C GLY A 229 101.32 0.94 83.10
N GLU A 230 100.21 1.66 82.87
CA GLU A 230 99.28 2.11 83.92
C GLU A 230 98.64 0.92 84.64
N TRP A 231 98.96 0.75 85.93
CA TRP A 231 98.40 -0.33 86.74
C TRP A 231 96.88 -0.20 86.90
N THR A 232 96.14 -1.28 86.63
CA THR A 232 94.69 -1.35 86.88
C THR A 232 94.37 -2.45 87.88
N ALA A 233 93.62 -2.13 88.93
CA ALA A 233 93.20 -3.10 89.94
C ALA A 233 92.40 -4.26 89.30
N PRO A 234 92.62 -5.52 89.72
CA PRO A 234 91.84 -6.66 89.27
C PRO A 234 90.35 -6.44 89.50
N THR A 235 89.53 -6.78 88.52
CA THR A 235 88.09 -6.64 88.63
C THR A 235 87.50 -7.84 89.38
N ILE A 236 86.90 -7.61 90.54
CA ILE A 236 86.15 -8.62 91.30
C ILE A 236 84.67 -8.60 90.92
N SER A 237 84.00 -9.73 91.09
CA SER A 237 82.54 -9.81 90.90
C SER A 237 81.86 -8.90 91.92
N ASN A 238 81.03 -7.99 91.42
CA ASN A 238 80.31 -7.04 92.27
C ASN A 238 79.24 -7.77 93.10
N PRO A 239 79.34 -7.82 94.44
CA PRO A 239 78.35 -8.49 95.28
C PRO A 239 76.96 -7.81 95.22
N GLU A 240 76.89 -6.55 94.77
CA GLU A 240 75.66 -5.78 94.60
C GLU A 240 75.08 -5.84 93.17
N TYR A 241 75.67 -6.62 92.26
CA TYR A 241 75.16 -6.76 90.88
C TYR A 241 73.78 -7.40 90.84
N LYS A 242 72.82 -6.73 90.20
CA LYS A 242 71.39 -7.15 90.19
C LYS A 242 70.85 -7.46 88.79
N CYS A 243 71.73 -7.69 87.80
CA CYS A 243 71.43 -7.87 86.38
C CYS A 243 70.94 -6.59 85.67
N PRO A 244 71.08 -6.48 84.32
CA PRO A 244 70.74 -5.25 83.59
C PRO A 244 69.25 -4.92 83.73
N TRP A 245 68.95 -3.76 84.28
CA TRP A 245 67.58 -3.34 84.52
C TRP A 245 66.80 -3.16 83.20
N LYS A 246 65.59 -3.73 83.11
CA LYS A 246 64.66 -3.54 81.97
C LYS A 246 63.37 -2.85 82.43
N PRO A 247 62.95 -1.74 81.80
CA PRO A 247 61.70 -1.08 82.14
C PRO A 247 60.51 -1.99 81.85
N LYS A 248 59.50 -1.95 82.73
CA LYS A 248 58.22 -2.63 82.50
C LYS A 248 57.52 -1.97 81.28
N LYS A 249 56.97 -2.79 80.39
CA LYS A 249 56.14 -2.32 79.27
C LYS A 249 54.70 -2.18 79.78
N ILE A 250 54.16 -0.97 79.79
CA ILE A 250 52.78 -0.71 80.17
C ILE A 250 51.89 -0.59 78.93
N LYS A 251 50.60 -0.89 79.08
CA LYS A 251 49.61 -0.67 78.02
C LYS A 251 49.57 0.83 77.73
N ASN A 252 49.65 1.19 76.46
CA ASN A 252 49.57 2.59 76.06
C ASN A 252 48.16 3.13 76.32
N PRO A 253 47.96 4.11 77.22
CA PRO A 253 46.63 4.67 77.52
C PRO A 253 45.98 5.32 76.30
N ASN A 254 46.80 5.79 75.34
CA ASN A 254 46.36 6.41 74.09
C ASN A 254 46.15 5.39 72.95
N TYR A 255 46.31 4.08 73.22
CA TYR A 255 46.01 3.05 72.23
C TYR A 255 44.52 2.79 72.15
N GLN A 256 43.89 3.29 71.09
CA GLN A 256 42.53 2.92 70.71
C GLN A 256 42.61 1.69 69.79
N SER A 257 41.92 0.61 70.13
CA SER A 257 41.83 -0.58 69.27
C SER A 257 41.38 -0.20 67.85
N LYS A 258 41.97 -0.82 66.81
CA LYS A 258 41.55 -0.59 65.40
C LYS A 258 40.02 -0.64 65.33
N TRP A 259 39.39 0.48 65.01
CA TRP A 259 37.94 0.58 64.87
C TRP A 259 37.48 -0.45 63.84
N LYS A 260 36.46 -1.23 64.18
CA LYS A 260 35.80 -2.15 63.24
C LYS A 260 34.45 -1.56 62.90
N ALA A 261 34.25 -1.26 61.62
CA ALA A 261 32.95 -0.81 61.13
C ALA A 261 31.89 -1.87 61.48
N PRO A 262 30.71 -1.47 62.00
CA PRO A 262 29.57 -2.38 62.05
C PRO A 262 29.22 -2.78 60.62
N ILE A 263 29.10 -4.08 60.37
CA ILE A 263 28.55 -4.58 59.11
C ILE A 263 27.04 -4.28 59.20
N MET A 264 26.56 -3.33 58.40
CA MET A 264 25.12 -3.16 58.22
C MET A 264 24.65 -4.25 57.27
N ASP A 265 23.91 -5.22 57.78
CA ASP A 265 23.18 -6.17 56.97
C ASP A 265 22.02 -5.42 56.31
N LEU A 266 22.19 -5.05 55.04
CA LEU A 266 21.13 -4.47 54.23
C LEU A 266 20.24 -5.61 53.72
N ASP A 267 19.42 -6.14 54.60
CA ASP A 267 18.29 -6.99 54.20
C ASP A 267 17.27 -6.10 53.48
N TYR A 268 17.23 -6.22 52.15
CA TYR A 268 16.20 -5.64 51.29
C TYR A 268 15.00 -6.60 51.28
N ASP A 269 13.93 -6.25 52.00
CA ASP A 269 12.58 -6.82 51.82
C ASP A 269 11.86 -6.16 50.63
#